data_AF-A0A431IBF1-F1
#
_entry.id   AF-A0A431IBF1-F1
#
_cell.length_a   1.000
_cell.length_b   1.000
_cell.length_c   1.000
_cell.angle_alpha   90.00
_cell.angle_beta   90.00
_cell.angle_gamma   90.00
#
_symmetry.space_group_name_H-M   'P 1'
#
loop_
_entity.id
_entity.type
_entity.pdbx_description
1 polymer ?
#
loop_
_entity_poly.entity_id
_entity_poly.type
_entity_poly.pdbx_seq_one_letter_code
_entity_poly.pdbx_strand_id
1 'polypeptide(L)'
;MRRLAAGMTALWVALTLLRRMWRGEVVVLSQHGAPVVRLLAIALVFLASCVEKVRAVAQPQPQAQQPGEQPAAPEPVVAVEQGFPVNLDDATLQRVYNWIAPRELHLHLRCEALAEGGPSDPLPPLGRADEAMHRRAAELQRAIEDHRRPGVTAVELLALLDAAEAVGVYDEWLAGHLWRHARTLRPAPILLLARIERHLRIVHALVLAQASVGPLEFSAWRSKAGPPPGWTGLTVPAGLVAAAREAFAGGADAGTWASEATLELTVVSGDVTLIQRASETWILVGGALRLRRLDVVRASTATVLRHPALGELRLPAGVELTAWNVAQFLGAEGRAWVQARVRAALDGESRAVTELEAVLPAAHEAIRATLAAEGRDLGERGAPLRMVLQAYDE
;
A
#
# COMPACT_ATOMS: atom_id res chain seq x y z
N MET A 1 45.77 -32.88 1.84
CA MET A 1 44.43 -33.23 1.30
C MET A 1 43.27 -32.50 1.97
N ARG A 2 43.17 -32.39 3.31
CA ARG A 2 42.04 -31.71 3.99
C ARG A 2 41.84 -30.21 3.64
N ARG A 3 42.89 -29.46 3.31
CA ARG A 3 42.79 -28.03 2.95
C ARG A 3 42.23 -27.78 1.54
N LEU A 4 42.42 -28.71 0.60
CA LEU A 4 41.86 -28.59 -0.76
C LEU A 4 40.36 -28.91 -0.79
N ALA A 5 39.90 -29.87 0.04
CA ALA A 5 38.49 -30.21 0.16
C ALA A 5 37.64 -29.05 0.73
N ALA A 6 38.19 -28.27 1.67
CA ALA A 6 37.53 -27.10 2.25
C ALA A 6 37.38 -25.92 1.24
N GLY A 7 38.36 -25.74 0.35
CA GLY A 7 38.29 -24.71 -0.69
C GLY A 7 37.22 -24.99 -1.75
N MET A 8 37.08 -26.26 -2.17
CA MET A 8 36.06 -26.67 -3.13
C MET A 8 34.64 -26.52 -2.58
N THR A 9 34.41 -26.83 -1.31
CA THR A 9 33.10 -26.65 -0.67
C THR A 9 32.71 -25.18 -0.54
N ALA A 10 33.65 -24.31 -0.16
CA ALA A 10 33.42 -22.87 -0.10
C ALA A 10 33.10 -22.28 -1.48
N LEU A 11 33.82 -22.70 -2.53
CA LEU A 11 33.57 -22.26 -3.90
C LEU A 11 32.20 -22.73 -4.41
N TRP A 12 31.82 -23.96 -4.11
CA TRP A 12 30.52 -24.51 -4.52
C TRP A 12 29.34 -23.80 -3.83
N VAL A 13 29.48 -23.48 -2.53
CA VAL A 13 28.52 -22.65 -1.78
C VAL A 13 28.46 -21.24 -2.37
N ALA A 14 29.60 -20.63 -2.70
CA ALA A 14 29.60 -19.31 -3.33
C ALA A 14 28.88 -19.31 -4.69
N LEU A 15 29.11 -20.32 -5.53
CA LEU A 15 28.46 -20.45 -6.84
C LEU A 15 26.95 -20.67 -6.73
N THR A 16 26.51 -21.47 -5.75
CA THR A 16 25.08 -21.71 -5.50
C THR A 16 24.38 -20.47 -4.97
N LEU A 17 25.02 -19.70 -4.08
CA LEU A 17 24.52 -18.40 -3.64
C LEU A 17 24.37 -17.40 -4.80
N LEU A 18 25.40 -17.29 -5.65
CA LEU A 18 25.38 -16.41 -6.83
C LEU A 18 24.25 -16.77 -7.80
N ARG A 19 24.05 -18.08 -8.04
CA ARG A 19 22.99 -18.57 -8.90
C ARG A 19 21.59 -18.28 -8.34
N ARG A 20 21.41 -18.36 -7.01
CA ARG A 20 20.13 -18.04 -6.35
C ARG A 20 19.85 -16.53 -6.38
N MET A 21 20.87 -15.71 -6.13
CA MET A 21 20.75 -14.25 -6.26
C MET A 21 20.41 -13.81 -7.69
N TRP A 22 21.01 -14.44 -8.72
CA TRP A 22 20.65 -14.19 -10.11
C TRP A 22 19.22 -14.60 -10.50
N ARG A 23 18.57 -15.43 -9.69
CA ARG A 23 17.17 -15.81 -9.87
C ARG A 23 16.20 -15.01 -9.02
N GLY A 24 16.70 -14.00 -8.28
CA GLY A 24 15.89 -13.19 -7.37
C GLY A 24 15.47 -13.92 -6.08
N GLU A 25 16.08 -15.07 -5.75
CA GLU A 25 15.75 -15.81 -4.54
C GLU A 25 16.42 -15.17 -3.30
N VAL A 26 15.64 -14.94 -2.24
CA VAL A 26 16.16 -14.43 -0.96
C VAL A 26 16.96 -15.53 -0.26
N VAL A 27 18.26 -15.27 -0.03
CA VAL A 27 19.12 -16.20 0.71
C VAL A 27 19.28 -15.74 2.15
N VAL A 28 18.74 -16.52 3.08
CA VAL A 28 18.94 -16.33 4.53
C VAL A 28 20.14 -17.17 4.98
N LEU A 29 21.22 -16.52 5.40
CA LEU A 29 22.39 -17.18 5.97
C LEU A 29 22.16 -17.39 7.47
N SER A 30 22.20 -18.64 7.93
CA SER A 30 22.10 -18.94 9.37
C SER A 30 23.35 -18.48 10.12
N GLN A 31 23.19 -18.10 11.39
CA GLN A 31 24.26 -17.54 12.23
C GLN A 31 25.49 -18.46 12.44
N HIS A 32 25.45 -19.71 11.98
CA HIS A 32 26.50 -20.72 12.18
C HIS A 32 27.42 -20.92 10.95
N GLY A 33 27.24 -20.15 9.87
CA GLY A 33 28.12 -20.21 8.68
C GLY A 33 29.51 -19.65 8.96
N ALA A 34 30.55 -20.43 8.64
CA ALA A 34 31.95 -20.09 8.88
C ALA A 34 32.30 -18.64 8.46
N PRO A 35 33.09 -17.89 9.25
CA PRO A 35 33.35 -16.46 9.04
C PRO A 35 33.88 -16.10 7.65
N VAL A 36 34.54 -17.04 6.98
CA VAL A 36 35.04 -16.90 5.59
C VAL A 36 33.89 -16.74 4.58
N VAL A 37 32.79 -17.49 4.74
CA VAL A 37 31.63 -17.42 3.83
C VAL A 37 30.91 -16.08 3.97
N ARG A 38 30.82 -15.56 5.19
CA ARG A 38 30.23 -14.25 5.48
C ARG A 38 31.05 -13.11 4.88
N LEU A 39 32.37 -13.18 4.99
CA LEU A 39 33.29 -12.20 4.40
C LEU A 39 33.20 -12.20 2.87
N LEU A 40 33.10 -13.39 2.26
CA LEU A 40 32.98 -13.54 0.81
C LEU A 40 31.62 -13.05 0.29
N ALA A 41 30.53 -13.31 1.02
CA ALA A 41 29.19 -12.80 0.70
C ALA A 41 29.11 -11.27 0.82
N ILE A 42 29.69 -10.68 1.87
CA ILE A 42 29.78 -9.22 2.04
C ILE A 42 30.60 -8.60 0.90
N ALA A 43 31.74 -9.18 0.55
CA ALA A 43 32.56 -8.70 -0.56
C ALA A 43 31.82 -8.76 -1.90
N LEU A 44 31.04 -9.82 -2.15
CA LEU A 44 30.22 -9.95 -3.37
C LEU A 44 29.09 -8.92 -3.43
N VAL A 45 28.38 -8.68 -2.33
CA VAL A 45 27.33 -7.64 -2.24
C VAL A 45 27.93 -6.25 -2.45
N PHE A 46 29.10 -5.98 -1.86
CA PHE A 46 29.81 -4.72 -2.03
C PHE A 46 30.26 -4.51 -3.49
N LEU A 47 30.83 -5.53 -4.12
CA LEU A 47 31.23 -5.48 -5.54
C LEU A 47 30.02 -5.28 -6.47
N ALA A 48 28.90 -5.95 -6.21
CA ALA A 48 27.66 -5.75 -6.97
C ALA A 48 27.15 -4.30 -6.86
N SER A 49 27.18 -3.72 -5.67
CA SER A 49 26.79 -2.32 -5.44
C SER A 49 27.73 -1.31 -6.10
N CYS A 50 29.03 -1.61 -6.19
CA CYS A 50 29.99 -0.79 -6.91
C CYS A 50 29.76 -0.80 -8.44
N VAL A 51 29.30 -1.91 -9.01
CA VAL A 51 29.01 -2.01 -10.46
C VAL A 51 27.78 -1.19 -10.85
N GLU A 52 26.77 -1.09 -10.00
CA GLU A 52 25.61 -0.20 -10.22
C GLU A 52 25.99 1.28 -10.22
N LYS A 53 26.89 1.69 -9.31
CA LYS A 53 27.37 3.08 -9.27
C LYS A 53 28.20 3.50 -10.48
N VAL A 54 28.93 2.56 -11.10
CA VAL A 54 29.73 2.86 -12.31
C VAL A 54 28.83 2.96 -13.56
N ARG A 55 27.69 2.26 -13.60
CA ARG A 55 26.72 2.40 -14.71
C ARG A 55 25.93 3.71 -14.69
N ALA A 56 25.82 4.36 -13.52
CA ALA A 56 25.09 5.63 -13.38
C ALA A 56 25.84 6.85 -13.99
N VAL A 57 27.09 6.71 -14.43
CA VAL A 57 27.91 7.82 -14.96
C VAL A 57 27.87 7.92 -16.50
N ALA A 58 27.20 6.99 -17.18
CA ALA A 58 27.08 6.99 -18.65
C ALA A 58 25.66 7.35 -19.11
N GLN A 59 25.23 8.60 -18.87
CA GLN A 59 24.09 9.18 -19.59
C GLN A 59 24.61 10.27 -20.55
N PRO A 60 24.37 10.15 -21.87
CA PRO A 60 24.61 11.26 -22.79
C PRO A 60 23.55 12.36 -22.57
N GLN A 61 24.00 13.62 -22.53
CA GLN A 61 23.14 14.80 -22.46
C GLN A 61 22.21 14.89 -23.68
N PRO A 62 20.95 15.35 -23.54
CA PRO A 62 20.06 15.52 -24.68
C PRO A 62 20.52 16.66 -25.59
N GLN A 63 20.65 16.35 -26.88
CA GLN A 63 20.80 17.33 -27.94
C GLN A 63 19.49 18.12 -28.12
N ALA A 64 19.62 19.42 -28.34
CA ALA A 64 18.53 20.32 -28.63
C ALA A 64 17.77 19.90 -29.90
N GLN A 65 16.46 19.66 -29.78
CA GLN A 65 15.55 19.45 -30.91
C GLN A 65 14.71 20.71 -31.15
N GLN A 66 14.64 21.06 -32.44
CA GLN A 66 13.90 22.16 -33.05
C GLN A 66 12.36 21.99 -32.93
N PRO A 67 11.58 23.08 -33.06
CA PRO A 67 10.18 23.11 -32.67
C PRO A 67 9.29 22.44 -33.71
N GLY A 68 8.81 21.24 -33.38
CA GLY A 68 7.67 20.59 -34.02
C GLY A 68 6.54 20.45 -33.01
N GLU A 69 5.34 20.82 -33.45
CA GLU A 69 4.09 20.93 -32.70
C GLU A 69 3.87 19.74 -31.74
N GLN A 70 4.00 20.02 -30.44
CA GLN A 70 3.99 19.05 -29.36
C GLN A 70 2.56 18.99 -28.78
N PRO A 71 1.92 17.81 -28.71
CA PRO A 71 0.69 17.66 -27.94
C PRO A 71 0.95 18.10 -26.50
N ALA A 72 -0.02 18.78 -25.89
CA ALA A 72 0.10 19.37 -24.55
C ALA A 72 0.81 18.40 -23.59
N ALA A 73 1.99 18.82 -23.12
CA ALA A 73 2.76 18.05 -22.16
C ALA A 73 1.90 17.83 -20.90
N PRO A 74 1.86 16.62 -20.32
CA PRO A 74 1.20 16.39 -19.05
C PRO A 74 1.81 17.35 -18.01
N GLU A 75 0.96 18.02 -17.23
CA GLU A 75 1.40 18.93 -16.18
C GLU A 75 2.44 18.26 -15.28
N PRO A 76 3.54 18.95 -14.92
CA PRO A 76 4.54 18.40 -14.04
C PRO A 76 3.89 18.04 -12.70
N VAL A 77 4.02 16.77 -12.30
CA VAL A 77 3.55 16.29 -11.00
C VAL A 77 4.25 17.12 -9.92
N VAL A 78 3.48 17.96 -9.21
CA VAL A 78 3.99 18.72 -8.07
C VAL A 78 4.54 17.75 -7.03
N ALA A 79 5.79 17.93 -6.61
CA ALA A 79 6.44 17.05 -5.65
C ALA A 79 5.65 17.06 -4.33
N VAL A 80 5.01 15.95 -4.00
CA VAL A 80 4.36 15.74 -2.69
C VAL A 80 5.45 15.62 -1.64
N GLU A 81 5.35 16.36 -0.53
CA GLU A 81 6.24 16.15 0.61
C GLU A 81 6.07 14.72 1.13
N GLN A 82 7.13 13.91 1.03
CA GLN A 82 7.17 12.50 1.47
C GLN A 82 7.85 12.32 2.84
N GLY A 83 8.02 13.41 3.60
CA GLY A 83 8.68 13.42 4.92
C GLY A 83 7.74 13.08 6.08
N PHE A 84 8.32 12.63 7.20
CA PHE A 84 7.59 12.43 8.45
C PHE A 84 7.14 13.79 9.03
N PRO A 85 5.91 13.91 9.57
CA PRO A 85 5.38 15.18 10.06
C PRO A 85 6.25 15.77 11.18
N VAL A 86 6.69 17.03 10.99
CA VAL A 86 7.57 17.73 11.93
C VAL A 86 6.86 18.03 13.25
N ASN A 87 5.56 18.31 13.19
CA ASN A 87 4.68 18.69 14.30
C ASN A 87 4.07 17.50 15.04
N LEU A 88 4.37 16.26 14.66
CA LEU A 88 3.91 15.08 15.39
C LEU A 88 4.88 14.81 16.54
N ASP A 89 4.33 14.67 17.75
CA ASP A 89 5.01 14.28 18.99
C ASP A 89 4.10 13.39 19.86
N ASP A 90 4.66 12.76 20.90
CA ASP A 90 3.91 11.82 21.76
C ASP A 90 2.70 12.51 22.42
N ALA A 91 2.83 13.79 22.77
CA ALA A 91 1.75 14.57 23.35
C ALA A 91 0.61 14.80 22.35
N THR A 92 0.92 14.98 21.07
CA THR A 92 -0.04 15.08 19.98
C THR A 92 -0.77 13.76 19.79
N LEU A 93 -0.05 12.63 19.70
CA LEU A 93 -0.69 11.32 19.63
C LEU A 93 -1.60 11.08 20.83
N GLN A 94 -1.14 11.37 22.05
CA GLN A 94 -1.94 11.22 23.25
C GLN A 94 -3.22 12.06 23.18
N ARG A 95 -3.14 13.33 22.76
CA ARG A 95 -4.31 14.19 22.57
C ARG A 95 -5.26 13.63 21.52
N VAL A 96 -4.75 13.24 20.36
CA VAL A 96 -5.53 12.72 19.23
C VAL A 96 -6.23 11.44 19.62
N TYR A 97 -5.53 10.47 20.20
CA TYR A 97 -6.19 9.25 20.64
C TYR A 97 -7.13 9.51 21.80
N ASN A 98 -6.86 10.42 22.74
CA ASN A 98 -7.86 10.80 23.75
C ASN A 98 -9.13 11.39 23.12
N TRP A 99 -8.99 12.04 21.96
CA TRP A 99 -10.07 12.61 21.18
C TRP A 99 -10.83 11.56 20.32
N ILE A 100 -10.13 10.61 19.68
CA ILE A 100 -10.70 9.53 18.85
C ILE A 100 -11.16 8.32 19.68
N ALA A 101 -10.59 8.11 20.88
CA ALA A 101 -10.78 6.93 21.71
C ALA A 101 -12.23 6.57 22.05
N PRO A 102 -13.24 7.46 22.01
CA PRO A 102 -14.60 6.98 22.04
C PRO A 102 -15.05 6.55 20.65
N ARG A 103 -14.32 5.65 19.96
CA ARG A 103 -14.89 4.81 18.88
C ARG A 103 -15.43 5.57 17.63
N GLU A 104 -15.37 6.90 17.58
CA GLU A 104 -16.21 7.75 16.73
C GLU A 104 -15.79 7.74 15.26
N LEU A 105 -14.52 8.02 14.94
CA LEU A 105 -14.06 8.02 13.54
C LEU A 105 -14.18 6.61 12.92
N HIS A 106 -13.89 5.58 13.71
CA HIS A 106 -14.05 4.18 13.33
C HIS A 106 -15.52 3.82 13.09
N LEU A 107 -16.41 4.13 14.02
CA LEU A 107 -17.86 3.89 13.85
C LEU A 107 -18.40 4.69 12.68
N HIS A 108 -17.95 5.92 12.49
CA HIS A 108 -18.39 6.79 11.41
C HIS A 108 -18.07 6.19 10.03
N LEU A 109 -16.80 5.88 9.77
CA LEU A 109 -16.35 5.32 8.49
C LEU A 109 -16.87 3.89 8.25
N ARG A 110 -17.06 3.11 9.33
CA ARG A 110 -17.61 1.75 9.28
C ARG A 110 -19.12 1.72 9.10
N CYS A 111 -19.86 2.65 9.72
CA CYS A 111 -21.30 2.81 9.50
C CYS A 111 -21.57 3.18 8.04
N GLU A 112 -20.73 3.97 7.37
CA GLU A 112 -20.85 4.23 5.94
C GLU A 112 -20.61 2.99 5.06
N ALA A 113 -19.66 2.13 5.43
CA ALA A 113 -19.46 0.85 4.74
C ALA A 113 -20.64 -0.13 4.93
N LEU A 114 -21.44 0.05 5.99
CA LEU A 114 -22.63 -0.75 6.31
C LEU A 114 -23.95 -0.04 5.94
N ALA A 115 -23.91 1.24 5.57
CA ALA A 115 -25.08 2.10 5.30
C ALA A 115 -25.62 1.99 3.88
N GLU A 116 -25.32 0.89 3.17
CA GLU A 116 -26.19 0.35 2.12
C GLU A 116 -27.54 -0.18 2.71
N GLY A 117 -28.10 0.49 3.74
CA GLY A 117 -29.40 0.16 4.36
C GLY A 117 -29.62 0.45 5.86
N GLY A 118 -28.71 1.12 6.59
CA GLY A 118 -28.85 1.36 8.04
C GLY A 118 -29.20 2.81 8.44
N PRO A 119 -29.87 3.04 9.60
CA PRO A 119 -30.23 4.39 10.07
C PRO A 119 -29.01 5.24 10.45
N SER A 120 -29.06 6.52 10.08
CA SER A 120 -28.05 7.55 10.37
C SER A 120 -28.37 8.25 11.69
N ASP A 121 -27.70 7.89 12.78
CA ASP A 121 -27.73 8.68 14.01
C ASP A 121 -26.70 9.83 13.98
N PRO A 122 -27.01 11.00 14.57
CA PRO A 122 -26.08 12.12 14.68
C PRO A 122 -24.92 11.79 15.63
N LEU A 123 -23.76 12.37 15.33
CA LEU A 123 -22.50 12.04 16.00
C LEU A 123 -22.44 12.64 17.41
N PRO A 124 -21.95 11.88 18.41
CA PRO A 124 -21.63 12.38 19.73
C PRO A 124 -20.66 13.56 19.69
N PRO A 125 -20.84 14.58 20.56
CA PRO A 125 -19.94 15.71 20.62
C PRO A 125 -18.56 15.29 21.13
N LEU A 126 -17.55 15.88 20.50
CA LEU A 126 -16.13 15.64 20.79
C LEU A 126 -15.77 16.06 22.23
N GLY A 127 -14.93 15.27 22.90
CA GLY A 127 -14.44 15.54 24.26
C GLY A 127 -13.51 16.76 24.36
N ARG A 128 -13.22 17.20 25.59
CA ARG A 128 -12.43 18.42 25.88
C ARG A 128 -11.00 18.36 25.32
N ALA A 129 -10.77 19.03 24.20
CA ALA A 129 -9.46 19.40 23.66
C ALA A 129 -9.08 20.88 23.96
N ASP A 130 -7.90 21.34 23.55
CA ASP A 130 -7.59 22.78 23.48
C ASP A 130 -8.47 23.46 22.40
N GLU A 131 -8.76 24.76 22.50
CA GLU A 131 -9.63 25.49 21.54
C GLU A 131 -9.14 25.35 20.09
N ALA A 132 -7.83 25.38 19.88
CA ALA A 132 -7.25 25.20 18.55
C ALA A 132 -7.48 23.79 17.99
N MET A 133 -7.39 22.77 18.85
CA MET A 133 -7.64 21.38 18.48
C MET A 133 -9.14 21.13 18.26
N HIS A 134 -10.03 21.74 19.06
CA HIS A 134 -11.47 21.69 18.82
C HIS A 134 -11.85 22.31 17.47
N ARG A 135 -11.25 23.45 17.09
CA ARG A 135 -11.51 24.07 15.78
C ARG A 135 -11.12 23.14 14.64
N ARG A 136 -9.89 22.60 14.67
CA ARG A 136 -9.41 21.67 13.63
C ARG A 136 -10.17 20.34 13.62
N ALA A 137 -10.59 19.86 14.79
CA ALA A 137 -11.44 18.68 14.91
C ALA A 137 -12.85 18.92 14.35
N ALA A 138 -13.41 20.11 14.54
CA ALA A 138 -14.67 20.51 13.91
C ALA A 138 -14.53 20.67 12.38
N GLU A 139 -13.37 21.10 11.89
CA GLU A 139 -13.06 21.13 10.46
C GLU A 139 -13.01 19.72 9.86
N LEU A 140 -12.32 18.78 10.53
CA LEU A 140 -12.30 17.37 10.14
C LEU A 140 -13.70 16.77 10.15
N GLN A 141 -14.48 17.04 11.19
CA GLN A 141 -15.87 16.58 11.30
C GLN A 141 -16.75 17.09 10.15
N ARG A 142 -16.63 18.37 9.79
CA ARG A 142 -17.34 18.95 8.64
C ARG A 142 -16.88 18.34 7.32
N ALA A 143 -15.57 18.15 7.13
CA ALA A 143 -15.03 17.54 5.93
C ALA A 143 -15.56 16.12 5.74
N ILE A 144 -15.66 15.35 6.82
CA ILE A 144 -16.28 14.02 6.82
C ILE A 144 -17.78 14.11 6.44
N GLU A 145 -18.53 15.04 7.02
CA GLU A 145 -19.96 15.21 6.72
C GLU A 145 -20.22 15.66 5.28
N ASP A 146 -19.40 16.56 4.73
CA ASP A 146 -19.51 17.04 3.35
C ASP A 146 -19.14 15.95 2.33
N HIS A 147 -18.19 15.07 2.68
CA HIS A 147 -17.76 13.93 1.88
C HIS A 147 -18.87 12.88 1.64
N ARG A 148 -19.92 12.86 2.46
CA ARG A 148 -21.06 11.91 2.32
C ARG A 148 -21.87 12.06 1.04
N ARG A 149 -21.61 13.07 0.21
CA ARG A 149 -22.35 13.35 -1.02
C ARG A 149 -21.79 12.54 -2.19
N PRO A 150 -22.64 12.02 -3.09
CA PRO A 150 -22.16 11.41 -4.33
C PRO A 150 -21.43 12.44 -5.20
N GLY A 151 -20.36 12.02 -5.87
CA GLY A 151 -19.61 12.87 -6.81
C GLY A 151 -18.34 13.54 -6.26
N VAL A 152 -17.77 13.02 -5.17
CA VAL A 152 -16.56 13.55 -4.53
C VAL A 152 -15.38 13.64 -5.52
N THR A 153 -14.71 14.79 -5.52
CA THR A 153 -13.55 15.12 -6.33
C THR A 153 -12.23 14.79 -5.62
N ALA A 154 -11.13 14.71 -6.39
CA ALA A 154 -9.79 14.53 -5.81
C ALA A 154 -9.40 15.66 -4.84
N VAL A 155 -9.91 16.88 -5.07
CA VAL A 155 -9.65 18.06 -4.22
C VAL A 155 -10.33 17.90 -2.86
N GLU A 156 -11.58 17.44 -2.82
CA GLU A 156 -12.31 17.20 -1.58
C GLU A 156 -11.68 16.06 -0.76
N LEU A 157 -11.24 14.99 -1.42
CA LEU A 157 -10.52 13.89 -0.76
C LEU A 157 -9.17 14.35 -0.17
N LEU A 158 -8.44 15.20 -0.89
CA LEU A 158 -7.21 15.81 -0.38
C LEU A 158 -7.50 16.72 0.82
N ALA A 159 -8.55 17.54 0.76
CA ALA A 159 -8.93 18.42 1.85
C ALA A 159 -9.31 17.65 3.14
N LEU A 160 -10.00 16.51 2.99
CA LEU A 160 -10.29 15.61 4.11
C LEU A 160 -8.99 15.03 4.72
N LEU A 161 -8.05 14.60 3.87
CA LEU A 161 -6.76 14.10 4.32
C LEU A 161 -5.92 15.20 5.02
N ASP A 162 -5.91 16.41 4.47
CA ASP A 162 -5.23 17.57 5.06
C ASP A 162 -5.83 17.94 6.42
N ALA A 163 -7.17 17.91 6.56
CA ALA A 163 -7.84 18.16 7.84
C ALA A 163 -7.46 17.09 8.88
N ALA A 164 -7.38 15.82 8.49
CA ALA A 164 -6.96 14.73 9.37
C ALA A 164 -5.49 14.88 9.81
N GLU A 165 -4.59 15.10 8.86
CA GLU A 165 -3.17 15.29 9.15
C GLU A 165 -2.91 16.54 10.01
N ALA A 166 -3.69 17.62 9.82
CA ALA A 166 -3.56 18.86 10.58
C ALA A 166 -3.85 18.70 12.08
N VAL A 167 -4.65 17.70 12.47
CA VAL A 167 -4.86 17.34 13.88
C VAL A 167 -3.94 16.21 14.35
N GLY A 168 -3.15 15.60 13.47
CA GLY A 168 -2.28 14.46 13.80
C GLY A 168 -3.00 13.11 13.76
N VAL A 169 -4.12 13.01 13.04
CA VAL A 169 -4.81 11.74 12.79
C VAL A 169 -4.09 11.01 11.66
N TYR A 170 -3.42 9.91 12.02
CA TYR A 170 -2.86 8.94 11.09
C TYR A 170 -3.54 7.60 11.34
N ASP A 171 -4.31 7.15 10.36
CA ASP A 171 -5.22 6.01 10.49
C ASP A 171 -5.37 5.29 9.15
N GLU A 172 -5.31 3.96 9.20
CA GLU A 172 -5.40 3.08 8.02
C GLU A 172 -6.81 3.04 7.42
N TRP A 173 -7.87 3.12 8.23
CA TRP A 173 -9.25 3.09 7.75
C TRP A 173 -9.61 4.37 6.99
N LEU A 174 -9.14 5.53 7.46
CA LEU A 174 -9.27 6.79 6.72
C LEU A 174 -8.59 6.66 5.35
N ALA A 175 -7.37 6.14 5.29
CA ALA A 175 -6.66 5.91 4.04
C ALA A 175 -7.41 4.95 3.10
N GLY A 176 -7.93 3.84 3.63
CA GLY A 176 -8.75 2.89 2.89
C GLY A 176 -10.04 3.50 2.37
N HIS A 177 -10.73 4.31 3.18
CA HIS A 177 -11.90 5.06 2.77
C HIS A 177 -11.59 6.03 1.62
N LEU A 178 -10.56 6.88 1.75
CA LEU A 178 -10.14 7.80 0.71
C LEU A 178 -9.76 7.06 -0.59
N TRP A 179 -9.07 5.92 -0.48
CA TRP A 179 -8.71 5.10 -1.62
C TRP A 179 -9.94 4.54 -2.36
N ARG A 180 -10.98 4.09 -1.65
CA ARG A 180 -12.24 3.58 -2.26
C ARG A 180 -12.92 4.62 -3.16
N HIS A 181 -12.77 5.91 -2.85
CA HIS A 181 -13.24 6.99 -3.70
C HIS A 181 -12.21 7.34 -4.79
N ALA A 182 -10.92 7.43 -4.44
CA ALA A 182 -9.86 7.75 -5.40
C ALA A 182 -9.78 6.76 -6.58
N ARG A 183 -10.05 5.47 -6.34
CA ARG A 183 -9.96 4.41 -7.36
C ARG A 183 -10.98 4.55 -8.51
N THR A 184 -12.04 5.33 -8.34
CA THR A 184 -13.06 5.56 -9.37
C THR A 184 -12.78 6.81 -10.21
N LEU A 185 -11.88 7.69 -9.76
CA LEU A 185 -11.54 8.94 -10.45
C LEU A 185 -10.69 8.66 -11.70
N ARG A 186 -10.99 9.36 -12.80
CA ARG A 186 -10.25 9.27 -14.06
C ARG A 186 -9.96 10.68 -14.60
N PRO A 187 -8.71 11.00 -14.98
CA PRO A 187 -7.48 10.20 -14.81
C PRO A 187 -7.17 9.93 -13.32
N ALA A 188 -6.29 8.97 -13.04
CA ALA A 188 -5.93 8.59 -11.69
C ALA A 188 -5.34 9.79 -10.91
N PRO A 189 -5.81 10.07 -9.68
CA PRO A 189 -5.40 11.26 -8.93
C PRO A 189 -4.04 11.02 -8.24
N ILE A 190 -2.95 11.13 -9.00
CA ILE A 190 -1.58 10.78 -8.55
C ILE A 190 -1.18 11.44 -7.22
N LEU A 191 -1.47 12.73 -7.06
CA LEU A 191 -1.11 13.45 -5.84
C LEU A 191 -1.84 12.90 -4.61
N LEU A 192 -3.13 12.60 -4.75
CA LEU A 192 -3.92 11.98 -3.69
C LEU A 192 -3.40 10.57 -3.35
N LEU A 193 -3.12 9.73 -4.37
CA LEU A 193 -2.58 8.39 -4.15
C LEU A 193 -1.21 8.43 -3.44
N ALA A 194 -0.35 9.37 -3.82
CA ALA A 194 0.95 9.56 -3.17
C ALA A 194 0.84 10.07 -1.72
N ARG A 195 -0.18 10.87 -1.42
CA ARG A 195 -0.47 11.36 -0.07
C ARG A 195 -1.05 10.25 0.81
N ILE A 196 -1.96 9.43 0.28
CA ILE A 196 -2.46 8.20 0.93
C ILE A 196 -1.29 7.25 1.23
N GLU A 197 -0.37 7.02 0.29
CA GLU A 197 0.80 6.16 0.53
C GLU A 197 1.67 6.71 1.66
N ARG A 198 1.93 8.03 1.71
CA ARG A 198 2.65 8.66 2.81
C ARG A 198 1.95 8.44 4.16
N HIS A 199 0.64 8.66 4.20
CA HIS A 199 -0.17 8.50 5.41
C HIS A 199 -0.05 7.08 5.98
N LEU A 200 -0.18 6.07 5.12
CA LEU A 200 -0.03 4.66 5.48
C LEU A 200 1.40 4.32 5.94
N ARG A 201 2.43 4.92 5.34
CA ARG A 201 3.82 4.76 5.80
C ARG A 201 4.03 5.30 7.20
N ILE A 202 3.37 6.41 7.56
CA ILE A 202 3.42 6.96 8.92
C ILE A 202 2.70 6.02 9.89
N VAL A 203 1.53 5.50 9.53
CA VAL A 203 0.80 4.49 10.31
C VAL A 203 1.67 3.25 10.56
N HIS A 204 2.27 2.70 9.52
CA HIS A 204 3.14 1.52 9.66
C HIS A 204 4.39 1.83 10.49
N ALA A 205 5.00 3.01 10.33
CA ALA A 205 6.12 3.42 11.17
C ALA A 205 5.75 3.50 12.66
N LEU A 206 4.53 3.94 13.00
CA LEU A 206 4.01 3.92 14.37
C LEU A 206 3.83 2.49 14.90
N VAL A 207 3.37 1.55 14.06
CA VAL A 207 3.28 0.13 14.41
C VAL A 207 4.66 -0.48 14.69
N LEU A 208 5.64 -0.21 13.83
CA LEU A 208 7.02 -0.68 14.03
C LEU A 208 7.65 -0.09 15.30
N ALA A 209 7.36 1.18 15.60
CA ALA A 209 7.83 1.84 16.80
C ALA A 209 7.30 1.18 18.08
N GLN A 210 6.04 0.72 18.09
CA GLN A 210 5.46 0.02 19.24
C GLN A 210 6.21 -1.26 19.60
N ALA A 211 6.80 -1.96 18.61
CA ALA A 211 7.64 -3.12 18.87
C ALA A 211 8.94 -2.76 19.61
N SER A 212 9.38 -1.49 19.53
CA SER A 212 10.63 -1.00 20.12
C SER A 212 10.44 -0.34 21.48
N VAL A 213 9.38 0.47 21.65
CA VAL A 213 9.15 1.28 22.87
C VAL A 213 7.98 0.78 23.74
N GLY A 214 7.24 -0.22 23.28
CA GLY A 214 6.03 -0.73 23.92
C GLY A 214 4.74 -0.31 23.17
N PRO A 215 3.63 -1.03 23.41
CA PRO A 215 2.36 -0.76 22.75
C PRO A 215 1.66 0.47 23.32
N LEU A 216 0.73 1.03 22.54
CA LEU A 216 -0.30 1.92 23.07
C LEU A 216 -1.22 1.13 24.01
N GLU A 217 -1.37 1.59 25.25
CA GLU A 217 -2.19 0.89 26.25
C GLU A 217 -3.50 1.63 26.51
N PHE A 218 -4.62 0.92 26.43
CA PHE A 218 -5.91 1.40 26.92
C PHE A 218 -6.34 0.61 28.16
N SER A 219 -6.41 1.32 29.28
CA SER A 219 -6.93 0.84 30.55
C SER A 219 -8.34 1.34 30.75
N ALA A 220 -9.31 0.44 30.91
CA ALA A 220 -10.66 0.81 31.34
C ALA A 220 -10.63 1.32 32.79
N TRP A 221 -11.53 2.25 33.11
CA TRP A 221 -11.71 2.72 34.48
C TRP A 221 -12.38 1.62 35.31
N ARG A 222 -11.76 1.24 36.43
CA ARG A 222 -12.16 0.05 37.23
C ARG A 222 -12.85 0.37 38.56
N SER A 223 -13.08 1.64 38.88
CA SER A 223 -13.75 2.02 40.13
C SER A 223 -15.25 2.20 39.94
N LYS A 224 -16.01 1.99 41.02
CA LYS A 224 -17.43 2.37 41.10
C LYS A 224 -17.62 3.89 41.17
N ALA A 225 -16.60 4.63 41.61
CA ALA A 225 -16.57 6.10 41.47
C ALA A 225 -16.43 6.47 39.99
N GLY A 226 -16.81 7.67 39.57
CA GLY A 226 -16.49 8.14 38.22
C GLY A 226 -14.96 8.27 38.02
N PRO A 227 -14.45 8.21 36.77
CA PRO A 227 -13.06 8.51 36.48
C PRO A 227 -12.72 9.95 36.91
N PRO A 228 -11.51 10.20 37.44
CA PRO A 228 -11.13 11.54 37.87
C PRO A 228 -11.03 12.49 36.66
N PRO A 229 -11.18 13.81 36.88
CA PRO A 229 -11.02 14.78 35.81
C PRO A 229 -9.67 14.61 35.09
N GLY A 230 -9.71 14.47 33.76
CA GLY A 230 -8.51 14.29 32.93
C GLY A 230 -8.06 12.84 32.75
N TRP A 231 -8.73 11.85 33.36
CA TRP A 231 -8.47 10.45 33.07
C TRP A 231 -8.96 10.08 31.67
N THR A 232 -8.07 9.49 30.87
CA THR A 232 -8.40 9.06 29.50
C THR A 232 -8.25 7.56 29.29
N GLY A 233 -7.65 6.85 30.25
CA GLY A 233 -7.36 5.44 30.15
C GLY A 233 -6.27 5.09 29.15
N LEU A 234 -5.80 6.04 28.33
CA LEU A 234 -4.79 5.82 27.32
C LEU A 234 -3.41 6.22 27.82
N THR A 235 -2.43 5.36 27.59
CA THR A 235 -1.00 5.64 27.79
C THR A 235 -0.26 5.52 26.46
N VAL A 236 0.34 6.62 26.01
CA VAL A 236 1.33 6.62 24.92
C VAL A 236 2.73 6.43 25.51
N PRO A 237 3.47 5.38 25.11
CA PRO A 237 4.86 5.18 25.54
C PRO A 237 5.76 6.36 25.18
N ALA A 238 6.63 6.76 26.10
CA ALA A 238 7.58 7.84 25.84
C ALA A 238 8.57 7.44 24.74
N GLY A 239 8.79 8.35 23.79
CA GLY A 239 9.68 8.14 22.64
C GLY A 239 9.04 7.42 21.46
N LEU A 240 7.73 7.15 21.49
CA LEU A 240 7.03 6.45 20.40
C LEU A 240 7.18 7.19 19.06
N VAL A 241 6.94 8.49 19.03
CA VAL A 241 7.04 9.27 17.79
C VAL A 241 8.48 9.42 17.32
N ALA A 242 9.45 9.49 18.24
CA ALA A 242 10.87 9.50 17.88
C ALA A 242 11.26 8.18 17.20
N ALA A 243 10.90 7.04 17.79
CA ALA A 243 11.13 5.72 17.20
C ALA A 243 10.39 5.54 15.86
N ALA A 244 9.17 6.06 15.73
CA ALA A 244 8.43 6.04 14.47
C ALA A 244 9.11 6.89 13.38
N ARG A 245 9.65 8.05 13.74
CA ARG A 245 10.41 8.90 12.82
C ARG A 245 11.67 8.19 12.33
N GLU A 246 12.37 7.49 13.23
CA GLU A 246 13.53 6.65 12.87
C GLU A 246 13.14 5.50 11.95
N ALA A 247 12.05 4.78 12.25
CA ALA A 247 11.53 3.71 11.39
C ALA A 247 11.14 4.22 10.00
N PHE A 248 10.49 5.40 9.93
CA PHE A 248 10.12 6.03 8.67
C PHE A 248 11.35 6.42 7.84
N ALA A 249 12.35 7.04 8.46
CA ALA A 249 13.63 7.37 7.83
C ALA A 249 14.40 6.11 7.39
N GLY A 250 14.27 5.02 8.14
CA GLY A 250 14.80 3.69 7.82
C GLY A 250 14.08 2.97 6.68
N GLY A 251 13.05 3.59 6.09
CA GLY A 251 12.39 3.07 4.90
C GLY A 251 11.08 2.31 5.16
N ALA A 252 10.38 2.58 6.27
CA ALA A 252 9.03 2.05 6.48
C ALA A 252 8.15 2.26 5.23
N ASP A 253 7.57 1.17 4.75
CA ASP A 253 6.63 1.13 3.63
C ASP A 253 5.19 1.30 4.13
N ALA A 254 4.21 1.19 3.22
CA ALA A 254 2.79 1.34 3.55
C ALA A 254 2.18 0.09 4.22
N GLY A 255 2.99 -0.81 4.79
CA GLY A 255 2.52 -2.02 5.46
C GLY A 255 1.90 -3.00 4.48
N THR A 256 0.76 -3.59 4.87
CA THR A 256 -0.04 -4.52 4.06
C THR A 256 -0.42 -3.92 2.69
N TRP A 257 -0.62 -2.61 2.61
CA TRP A 257 -0.91 -1.91 1.35
C TRP A 257 0.24 -1.93 0.34
N ALA A 258 1.48 -2.11 0.81
CA ALA A 258 2.66 -2.22 -0.05
C ALA A 258 3.03 -3.67 -0.38
N SER A 259 2.70 -4.62 0.50
CA SER A 259 3.16 -6.02 0.43
C SER A 259 2.08 -7.01 -0.02
N GLU A 260 0.81 -6.71 0.23
CA GLU A 260 -0.31 -7.62 -0.05
C GLU A 260 -1.08 -7.25 -1.32
N ALA A 261 -1.70 -8.25 -1.93
CA ALA A 261 -2.52 -8.12 -3.13
C ALA A 261 -1.84 -7.31 -4.25
N THR A 262 -0.56 -7.59 -4.46
CA THR A 262 0.24 -7.01 -5.53
C THR A 262 0.23 -7.90 -6.76
N LEU A 263 0.31 -7.31 -7.96
CA LEU A 263 0.38 -8.07 -9.20
C LEU A 263 1.74 -7.91 -9.87
N GLU A 264 2.45 -9.02 -10.08
CA GLU A 264 3.75 -9.02 -10.76
C GLU A 264 3.57 -9.08 -12.28
N LEU A 265 4.11 -8.09 -12.98
CA LEU A 265 3.95 -7.94 -14.42
C LEU A 265 5.31 -7.77 -15.09
N THR A 266 5.45 -8.32 -16.29
CA THR A 266 6.61 -8.08 -17.16
C THR A 266 6.18 -7.29 -18.38
N VAL A 267 6.93 -6.25 -18.75
CA VAL A 267 6.69 -5.49 -19.98
C VAL A 267 7.12 -6.34 -21.18
N VAL A 268 6.19 -6.72 -22.05
CA VAL A 268 6.47 -7.50 -23.26
C VAL A 268 6.73 -6.59 -24.46
N SER A 269 5.96 -5.50 -24.57
CA SER A 269 6.14 -4.49 -25.62
C SER A 269 5.48 -3.18 -25.22
N GLY A 270 5.88 -2.09 -25.88
CA GLY A 270 5.37 -0.74 -25.63
C GLY A 270 6.16 0.01 -24.57
N ASP A 271 5.71 1.24 -24.31
CA ASP A 271 6.35 2.16 -23.37
C ASP A 271 5.54 2.26 -22.09
N VAL A 272 6.21 2.01 -20.97
CA VAL A 272 5.57 1.87 -19.66
C VAL A 272 6.22 2.82 -18.66
N THR A 273 5.40 3.67 -18.05
CA THR A 273 5.80 4.49 -16.91
C THR A 273 5.05 4.01 -15.68
N LEU A 274 5.79 3.60 -14.65
CA LEU A 274 5.27 3.28 -13.34
C LEU A 274 5.33 4.54 -12.47
N ILE A 275 4.19 4.96 -11.94
CA ILE A 275 4.08 6.07 -11.00
C ILE A 275 3.88 5.48 -9.60
N GLN A 276 4.82 5.78 -8.72
CA GLN A 276 4.82 5.39 -7.31
C GLN A 276 5.21 6.59 -6.47
N ARG A 277 4.47 6.90 -5.40
CA ARG A 277 4.78 8.05 -4.52
C ARG A 277 4.99 9.37 -5.29
N ALA A 278 4.14 9.62 -6.29
CA ALA A 278 4.25 10.75 -7.21
C ALA A 278 5.58 10.84 -7.99
N SER A 279 6.36 9.75 -8.02
CA SER A 279 7.60 9.63 -8.80
C SER A 279 7.37 8.72 -9.99
N GLU A 280 7.82 9.16 -11.16
CA GLU A 280 7.72 8.41 -12.41
C GLU A 280 8.99 7.58 -12.64
N THR A 281 8.82 6.31 -12.96
CA THR A 281 9.89 5.38 -13.32
C THR A 281 9.59 4.74 -14.66
N TRP A 282 10.46 4.92 -15.64
CA TRP A 282 10.35 4.23 -16.93
C TRP A 282 10.73 2.76 -16.76
N ILE A 283 9.87 1.85 -17.23
CA ILE A 283 10.12 0.41 -17.27
C ILE A 283 10.37 -0.03 -18.71
N LEU A 284 11.56 -0.54 -18.98
CA LEU A 284 11.95 -1.03 -20.30
C LEU A 284 11.26 -2.37 -20.62
N VAL A 285 11.18 -2.69 -21.91
CA VAL A 285 10.77 -4.02 -22.36
C VAL A 285 11.65 -5.12 -21.74
N GLY A 286 11.02 -6.19 -21.27
CA GLY A 286 11.64 -7.24 -20.46
C GLY A 286 11.76 -6.90 -18.98
N GLY A 287 11.50 -5.65 -18.59
CA GLY A 287 11.50 -5.20 -17.21
C GLY A 287 10.30 -5.75 -16.44
N ALA A 288 10.55 -6.17 -15.20
CA ALA A 288 9.51 -6.53 -14.25
C ALA A 288 9.04 -5.30 -13.48
N LEU A 289 7.75 -5.25 -13.17
CA LEU A 289 7.15 -4.28 -12.27
C LEU A 289 6.15 -4.99 -11.35
N ARG A 290 5.97 -4.43 -10.16
CA ARG A 290 4.98 -4.90 -9.19
C ARG A 290 3.91 -3.81 -9.04
N LEU A 291 2.69 -4.12 -9.48
CA LEU A 291 1.54 -3.22 -9.36
C LEU A 291 0.94 -3.35 -7.96
N ARG A 292 1.09 -2.32 -7.13
CA ARG A 292 0.48 -2.22 -5.78
C ARG A 292 -0.86 -1.50 -5.84
N ARG A 293 -1.61 -1.49 -4.73
CA ARG A 293 -2.95 -0.85 -4.60
C ARG A 293 -2.96 0.64 -4.98
N LEU A 294 -1.86 1.35 -4.73
CA LEU A 294 -1.72 2.80 -4.91
C LEU A 294 -0.89 3.19 -6.15
N ASP A 295 -0.45 2.19 -6.93
CA ASP A 295 0.40 2.42 -8.09
C ASP A 295 -0.44 2.72 -9.33
N VAL A 296 0.12 3.54 -10.22
CA VAL A 296 -0.45 3.81 -11.54
C VAL A 296 0.57 3.44 -12.60
N VAL A 297 0.15 2.68 -13.60
CA VAL A 297 0.95 2.35 -14.77
C VAL A 297 0.36 3.12 -15.95
N ARG A 298 1.17 3.97 -16.58
CA ARG A 298 0.83 4.71 -17.81
C ARG A 298 1.45 4.03 -19.01
N ALA A 299 0.63 3.73 -20.01
CA ALA A 299 1.06 3.28 -21.32
C ALA A 299 0.98 4.44 -22.33
N SER A 300 2.12 5.01 -22.73
CA SER A 300 2.12 6.09 -23.74
C SER A 300 1.89 5.56 -25.16
N THR A 301 2.25 4.30 -25.40
CA THR A 301 1.97 3.55 -26.63
C THR A 301 1.11 2.31 -26.32
N ALA A 302 0.65 1.60 -27.35
CA ALA A 302 -0.04 0.33 -27.13
C ALA A 302 0.93 -0.67 -26.48
N THR A 303 0.58 -1.14 -25.28
CA THR A 303 1.49 -1.88 -24.41
C THR A 303 0.94 -3.27 -24.13
N VAL A 304 1.84 -4.25 -24.08
CA VAL A 304 1.54 -5.61 -23.63
C VAL A 304 2.31 -5.87 -22.35
N LEU A 305 1.59 -6.18 -21.28
CA LEU A 305 2.15 -6.68 -20.03
C LEU A 305 1.84 -8.17 -19.91
N ARG A 306 2.67 -8.94 -19.21
CA ARG A 306 2.45 -10.37 -19.00
C ARG A 306 2.52 -10.73 -17.53
N HIS A 307 1.55 -11.52 -17.09
CA HIS A 307 1.56 -12.23 -15.81
C HIS A 307 1.75 -13.74 -16.06
N PRO A 308 2.55 -14.47 -15.27
CA PRO A 308 2.80 -15.89 -15.49
C PRO A 308 1.55 -16.77 -15.57
N ALA A 309 0.55 -16.50 -14.73
CA ALA A 309 -0.70 -17.27 -14.68
C ALA A 309 -1.85 -16.69 -15.52
N LEU A 310 -1.89 -15.37 -15.74
CA LEU A 310 -3.03 -14.70 -16.40
C LEU A 310 -2.78 -14.47 -17.90
N GLY A 311 -1.56 -14.74 -18.37
CA GLY A 311 -1.15 -14.46 -19.73
C GLY A 311 -0.94 -12.96 -19.97
N GLU A 312 -1.36 -12.51 -21.14
CA GLU A 312 -1.14 -11.14 -21.60
C GLU A 312 -2.28 -10.19 -21.19
N LEU A 313 -1.88 -9.02 -20.72
CA LEU A 313 -2.71 -7.85 -20.49
C LEU A 313 -2.40 -6.84 -21.58
N ARG A 314 -3.42 -6.38 -22.29
CA ARG A 314 -3.26 -5.48 -23.45
C ARG A 314 -3.82 -4.11 -23.12
N LEU A 315 -2.94 -3.13 -23.03
CA LEU A 315 -3.27 -1.75 -22.69
C LEU A 315 -3.25 -0.91 -23.97
N PRO A 316 -4.35 -0.23 -24.33
CA PRO A 316 -4.34 0.77 -25.39
C PRO A 316 -3.43 1.96 -25.04
N ALA A 317 -2.97 2.68 -26.06
CA ALA A 317 -2.19 3.90 -25.87
C ALA A 317 -3.00 4.95 -25.10
N GLY A 318 -2.34 5.65 -24.16
CA GLY A 318 -2.94 6.68 -23.32
C GLY A 318 -3.79 6.16 -22.15
N VAL A 319 -3.82 4.85 -21.92
CA VAL A 319 -4.61 4.25 -20.83
C VAL A 319 -3.78 4.03 -19.57
N GLU A 320 -4.42 4.26 -18.43
CA GLU A 320 -3.86 3.99 -17.10
C GLU A 320 -4.33 2.62 -16.59
N LEU A 321 -3.37 1.81 -16.15
CA LEU A 321 -3.59 0.59 -15.40
C LEU A 321 -3.35 0.85 -13.92
N THR A 322 -4.28 0.40 -13.10
CA THR A 322 -4.29 0.46 -11.64
C THR A 322 -4.68 -0.91 -11.12
N ALA A 323 -4.48 -1.17 -9.83
CA ALA A 323 -4.93 -2.42 -9.23
C ALA A 323 -6.45 -2.67 -9.37
N TRP A 324 -7.25 -1.63 -9.64
CA TRP A 324 -8.71 -1.73 -9.70
C TRP A 324 -9.30 -1.96 -11.10
N ASN A 325 -8.53 -1.73 -12.17
CA ASN A 325 -9.00 -1.93 -13.54
C ASN A 325 -8.22 -3.00 -14.30
N VAL A 326 -7.37 -3.77 -13.62
CA VAL A 326 -6.60 -4.87 -14.23
C VAL A 326 -7.49 -5.85 -15.00
N ALA A 327 -8.63 -6.23 -14.40
CA ALA A 327 -9.56 -7.19 -14.98
C ALA A 327 -10.05 -6.80 -16.39
N GLN A 328 -10.14 -5.50 -16.67
CA GLN A 328 -10.61 -4.95 -17.95
C GLN A 328 -9.64 -5.24 -19.10
N PHE A 329 -8.35 -5.43 -18.78
CA PHE A 329 -7.29 -5.63 -19.78
C PHE A 329 -6.87 -7.09 -19.95
N LEU A 330 -7.48 -8.02 -19.19
CA LEU A 330 -7.20 -9.44 -19.32
C LEU A 330 -7.58 -9.96 -20.71
N GLY A 331 -6.78 -10.88 -21.25
CA GLY A 331 -7.17 -11.71 -22.38
C GLY A 331 -8.29 -12.69 -22.03
N ALA A 332 -8.81 -13.39 -23.05
CA ALA A 332 -9.83 -14.43 -22.85
C ALA A 332 -9.31 -15.58 -21.97
N GLU A 333 -8.04 -15.97 -22.14
CA GLU A 333 -7.38 -16.99 -21.33
C GLU A 333 -7.29 -16.58 -19.85
N GLY A 334 -6.81 -15.37 -19.55
CA GLY A 334 -6.73 -14.86 -18.19
C GLY A 334 -8.09 -14.77 -17.51
N ARG A 335 -9.13 -14.32 -18.22
CA ARG A 335 -10.51 -14.32 -17.69
C ARG A 335 -11.01 -15.73 -17.41
N ALA A 336 -10.77 -16.67 -18.32
CA ALA A 336 -11.17 -18.07 -18.13
C ALA A 336 -10.43 -18.71 -16.95
N TRP A 337 -9.14 -18.43 -16.79
CA TRP A 337 -8.34 -18.89 -15.66
C TRP A 337 -8.92 -18.38 -14.34
N VAL A 338 -9.19 -17.07 -14.22
CA VAL A 338 -9.78 -16.47 -13.00
C VAL A 338 -11.11 -17.13 -12.69
N GLN A 339 -12.02 -17.23 -13.67
CA GLN A 339 -13.33 -17.86 -13.48
C GLN A 339 -13.24 -19.33 -13.06
N ALA A 340 -12.29 -20.09 -13.61
CA ALA A 340 -12.05 -21.47 -13.22
C ALA A 340 -11.57 -21.58 -11.77
N ARG A 341 -10.68 -20.69 -11.32
CA ARG A 341 -10.22 -20.65 -9.93
C ARG A 341 -11.33 -20.23 -8.96
N VAL A 342 -12.18 -19.27 -9.34
CA VAL A 342 -13.35 -18.88 -8.52
C VAL A 342 -14.28 -20.07 -8.30
N ARG A 343 -14.61 -20.83 -9.35
CA ARG A 343 -15.44 -22.05 -9.21
C ARG A 343 -14.77 -23.09 -8.33
N ALA A 344 -13.49 -23.37 -8.55
CA ALA A 344 -12.73 -24.33 -7.73
C ALA A 344 -12.70 -23.93 -6.24
N ALA A 345 -12.57 -22.63 -5.95
CA ALA A 345 -12.65 -22.12 -4.58
C ALA A 345 -14.04 -22.34 -3.96
N LEU A 346 -15.12 -22.10 -4.71
CA LEU A 346 -16.50 -22.38 -4.29
C LEU A 346 -16.78 -23.89 -4.10
N ASP A 347 -16.05 -24.74 -4.81
CA ASP A 347 -16.06 -26.19 -4.63
C ASP A 347 -15.19 -26.68 -3.46
N GLY A 348 -14.56 -25.75 -2.73
CA GLY A 348 -13.79 -26.02 -1.51
C GLY A 348 -12.29 -26.23 -1.72
N GLU A 349 -11.76 -25.95 -2.91
CA GLU A 349 -10.32 -26.08 -3.17
C GLU A 349 -9.54 -24.92 -2.55
N SER A 350 -8.92 -25.15 -1.38
CA SER A 350 -8.12 -24.13 -0.67
C SER A 350 -6.99 -23.55 -1.52
N ARG A 351 -6.38 -24.37 -2.40
CA ARG A 351 -5.32 -23.91 -3.31
C ARG A 351 -5.83 -22.82 -4.27
N ALA A 352 -7.07 -22.94 -4.74
CA ALA A 352 -7.65 -21.95 -5.63
C ALA A 352 -7.85 -20.60 -4.92
N VAL A 353 -8.15 -20.62 -3.61
CA VAL A 353 -8.22 -19.40 -2.78
C VAL A 353 -6.86 -18.71 -2.75
N THR A 354 -5.78 -19.43 -2.42
CA THR A 354 -4.42 -18.87 -2.40
C THR A 354 -3.97 -18.36 -3.77
N GLU A 355 -4.31 -19.06 -4.85
CA GLU A 355 -4.00 -18.61 -6.21
C GLU A 355 -4.78 -17.35 -6.60
N LEU A 356 -6.03 -17.19 -6.13
CA LEU A 356 -6.82 -15.97 -6.32
C LEU A 356 -6.29 -14.80 -5.50
N GLU A 357 -5.87 -15.03 -4.25
CA GLU A 357 -5.22 -14.02 -3.40
C GLU A 357 -3.97 -13.44 -4.07
N ALA A 358 -3.16 -14.29 -4.71
CA ALA A 358 -1.94 -13.87 -5.41
C ALA A 358 -2.20 -12.99 -6.64
N VAL A 359 -3.41 -13.06 -7.23
CA VAL A 359 -3.81 -12.24 -8.39
C VAL A 359 -5.01 -11.35 -8.09
N LEU A 360 -5.22 -11.00 -6.82
CA LEU A 360 -6.45 -10.36 -6.38
C LEU A 360 -6.84 -9.08 -7.14
N PRO A 361 -5.91 -8.18 -7.53
CA PRO A 361 -6.22 -7.05 -8.42
C PRO A 361 -6.94 -7.44 -9.72
N ALA A 362 -6.61 -8.61 -10.29
CA ALA A 362 -7.22 -9.14 -11.50
C ALA A 362 -8.49 -9.96 -11.23
N ALA A 363 -8.59 -10.58 -10.05
CA ALA A 363 -9.67 -11.48 -9.69
C ALA A 363 -10.85 -10.82 -8.95
N HIS A 364 -10.62 -9.66 -8.32
CA HIS A 364 -11.57 -9.01 -7.41
C HIS A 364 -12.98 -8.84 -7.99
N GLU A 365 -13.08 -8.26 -9.18
CA GLU A 365 -14.38 -8.02 -9.85
C GLU A 365 -15.10 -9.34 -10.16
N ALA A 366 -14.37 -10.36 -10.60
CA ALA A 366 -14.93 -11.67 -10.90
C ALA A 366 -15.46 -12.36 -9.63
N ILE A 367 -14.70 -12.33 -8.53
CA ILE A 367 -15.12 -12.89 -7.25
C ILE A 367 -16.40 -12.18 -6.78
N ARG A 368 -16.42 -10.83 -6.80
CA ARG A 368 -17.59 -10.05 -6.43
C ARG A 368 -18.82 -10.38 -7.27
N ALA A 369 -18.66 -10.43 -8.59
CA ALA A 369 -19.76 -10.72 -9.50
C ALA A 369 -20.35 -12.11 -9.26
N THR A 370 -19.51 -13.13 -9.05
CA THR A 370 -19.96 -14.49 -8.75
C THR A 370 -20.69 -14.56 -7.41
N LEU A 371 -20.12 -13.98 -6.35
CA LEU A 371 -20.77 -13.96 -5.03
C LEU A 371 -22.10 -13.20 -5.06
N ALA A 372 -22.21 -12.12 -5.83
CA ALA A 372 -23.45 -11.37 -5.99
C ALA A 372 -24.51 -12.15 -6.78
N ALA A 373 -24.10 -12.86 -7.84
CA ALA A 373 -25.01 -13.65 -8.68
C ALA A 373 -25.58 -14.89 -7.97
N GLU A 374 -24.78 -15.54 -7.13
CA GLU A 374 -25.20 -16.75 -6.40
C GLU A 374 -25.90 -16.46 -5.05
N GLY A 375 -25.87 -15.20 -4.60
CA GLY A 375 -26.68 -14.73 -3.46
C GLY A 375 -26.35 -15.39 -2.11
N ARG A 376 -27.37 -15.50 -1.24
CA ARG A 376 -27.20 -16.06 0.13
C ARG A 376 -27.04 -17.59 0.15
N ASP A 377 -27.31 -18.28 -0.96
CA ASP A 377 -27.26 -19.75 -1.05
C ASP A 377 -25.84 -20.32 -0.94
N LEU A 378 -24.82 -19.47 -1.12
CA LEU A 378 -23.43 -19.89 -0.97
C LEU A 378 -23.01 -20.22 0.47
N GLY A 379 -23.76 -19.81 1.50
CA GLY A 379 -23.53 -20.19 2.90
C GLY A 379 -22.04 -20.23 3.28
N GLU A 380 -21.57 -21.37 3.77
CA GLU A 380 -20.16 -21.60 4.13
C GLU A 380 -19.20 -21.69 2.93
N ARG A 381 -19.67 -22.10 1.75
CA ARG A 381 -18.85 -22.26 0.54
C ARG A 381 -18.27 -20.95 0.03
N GLY A 382 -19.03 -19.86 0.17
CA GLY A 382 -18.57 -18.52 -0.21
C GLY A 382 -17.72 -17.81 0.86
N ALA A 383 -17.57 -18.40 2.06
CA ALA A 383 -16.88 -17.73 3.17
C ALA A 383 -15.40 -17.42 2.88
N PRO A 384 -14.59 -18.34 2.30
CA PRO A 384 -13.19 -18.05 1.98
C PRO A 384 -13.05 -16.87 1.01
N LEU A 385 -13.85 -16.84 -0.05
CA LEU A 385 -13.82 -15.75 -1.03
C LEU A 385 -14.27 -14.41 -0.44
N ARG A 386 -15.23 -14.42 0.49
CA ARG A 386 -15.62 -13.21 1.24
C ARG A 386 -14.49 -12.69 2.13
N MET A 387 -13.74 -13.58 2.79
CA MET A 387 -12.57 -13.18 3.58
C MET A 387 -11.47 -12.55 2.71
N VAL A 388 -11.20 -13.13 1.54
CA VAL A 388 -10.23 -12.57 0.58
C VAL A 388 -10.64 -11.18 0.11
N LEU A 389 -11.92 -10.98 -0.24
CA LEU A 389 -12.40 -9.66 -0.63
C LEU A 389 -12.32 -8.65 0.52
N GLN A 390 -12.68 -9.06 1.73
CA GLN A 390 -12.64 -8.20 2.91
C GLN A 390 -11.21 -7.69 3.16
N ALA A 391 -10.21 -8.57 3.10
CA ALA A 391 -8.80 -8.19 3.28
C ALA A 391 -8.26 -7.23 2.19
N TYR A 392 -8.95 -7.10 1.06
CA TYR A 392 -8.56 -6.20 -0.04
C TYR A 392 -9.31 -4.88 -0.05
N ASP A 393 -10.58 -4.89 0.37
CA ASP A 393 -11.41 -3.70 0.48
C ASP A 393 -11.18 -2.92 1.79
N GLU A 394 -10.65 -3.60 2.82
CA GLU A 394 -10.08 -3.04 4.06
C GLU A 394 -8.58 -2.76 3.88
#